data_AF-A0A6H9H6Y1-F1
#
_entry.id   AF-A0A6H9H6Y1-F1
#
_cell.length_a   1.000
_cell.length_b   1.000
_cell.length_c   1.000
_cell.angle_alpha   90.00
_cell.angle_beta   90.00
_cell.angle_gamma   90.00
#
_symmetry.space_group_name_H-M   'P 1'
#
loop_
_entity.id
_entity.type
_entity.pdbx_description
1 polymer ?
#
loop_
_entity_poly.entity_id
_entity_poly.type
_entity_poly.pdbx_seq_one_letter_code
_entity_poly.pdbx_strand_id
1 'polypeptide(L)'
;MGMEIKNRVDNLERVALEFEGAQFAVRHVLANLLSRLDRHDAEECLRELQSTGRRHGIELGESRLTGYLDELEALKVASANVRKVGAPPLRAVS
;
A
#
# COMPACT_ATOMS: atom_id res chain seq x y z
N MET A 1 -19.15 -6.45 34.04
CA MET A 1 -18.91 -5.18 33.31
C MET A 1 -17.46 -5.04 32.81
N GLY A 2 -16.43 -5.21 33.65
CA GLY A 2 -15.02 -5.10 33.19
C GLY A 2 -14.55 -6.18 32.19
N MET A 3 -15.06 -7.41 32.31
CA MET A 3 -14.68 -8.53 31.42
C MET A 3 -15.24 -8.37 29.99
N GLU A 4 -16.42 -7.78 29.86
CA GLU A 4 -17.06 -7.54 28.56
C GLU A 4 -16.37 -6.42 27.78
N ILE A 5 -15.95 -5.35 28.47
CA ILE A 5 -15.16 -4.26 27.86
C ILE A 5 -13.83 -4.80 27.35
N LYS A 6 -13.14 -5.64 28.15
CA LYS A 6 -11.87 -6.26 27.74
C LYS A 6 -12.04 -7.10 26.47
N ASN A 7 -13.05 -7.97 26.42
CA ASN A 7 -13.31 -8.79 25.24
C ASN A 7 -13.65 -7.94 23.99
N ARG A 8 -14.31 -6.79 24.17
CA ARG A 8 -14.59 -5.86 23.06
C ARG A 8 -13.32 -5.17 22.57
N VAL A 9 -12.42 -4.78 23.47
CA VAL A 9 -11.11 -4.20 23.13
C VAL A 9 -10.25 -5.23 22.39
N ASP A 10 -10.13 -6.46 22.91
CA ASP A 10 -9.36 -7.52 22.27
C ASP A 10 -9.86 -7.81 20.84
N ASN A 11 -11.19 -7.76 20.63
CA ASN A 11 -11.77 -7.89 19.29
C ASN A 11 -11.43 -6.71 18.37
N LEU A 12 -11.42 -5.47 18.88
CA LEU A 12 -11.02 -4.30 18.11
C LEU A 12 -9.55 -4.37 17.72
N GLU A 13 -8.68 -4.80 18.64
CA GLU A 13 -7.25 -4.99 18.38
C GLU A 13 -7.01 -6.06 17.29
N ARG A 14 -7.72 -7.19 17.37
CA ARG A 14 -7.63 -8.23 16.33
C ARG A 14 -8.07 -7.71 14.96
N VAL A 15 -9.19 -7.00 14.90
CA VAL A 15 -9.68 -6.42 13.62
C VAL A 15 -8.71 -5.37 13.09
N ALA A 16 -8.09 -4.56 13.95
CA ALA A 16 -7.09 -3.59 13.55
C ALA A 16 -5.86 -4.28 12.93
N LEU A 17 -5.35 -5.35 13.55
CA LEU A 17 -4.24 -6.15 13.03
C LEU A 17 -4.58 -6.82 11.69
N GLU A 18 -5.78 -7.40 11.57
CA GLU A 18 -6.25 -8.00 10.32
C GLU A 18 -6.34 -6.96 9.19
N PHE A 19 -6.84 -5.76 9.51
CA PHE A 19 -6.92 -4.65 8.56
C PHE A 19 -5.54 -4.15 8.13
N GLU A 20 -4.61 -3.98 9.07
CA GLU A 20 -3.23 -3.59 8.79
C GLU A 20 -2.53 -4.64 7.90
N GLY A 21 -2.69 -5.92 8.22
CA GLY A 21 -2.17 -7.02 7.39
C GLY A 21 -2.73 -7.00 5.96
N ALA A 22 -4.03 -6.74 5.80
CA ALA A 22 -4.65 -6.58 4.49
C ALA A 22 -4.09 -5.38 3.72
N GLN A 23 -3.84 -4.24 4.39
CA GLN A 23 -3.20 -3.08 3.77
C GLN A 23 -1.79 -3.41 3.27
N PHE A 24 -0.98 -4.11 4.07
CA PHE A 24 0.35 -4.55 3.63
C PHE A 24 0.29 -5.51 2.44
N ALA A 25 -0.66 -6.45 2.41
CA ALA A 25 -0.83 -7.35 1.28
C ALA A 25 -1.19 -6.61 -0.02
N VAL A 26 -2.13 -5.67 0.06
CA VAL A 26 -2.52 -4.82 -1.10
C VAL A 26 -1.34 -4.00 -1.59
N ARG A 27 -0.57 -3.39 -0.68
CA ARG A 27 0.64 -2.63 -1.00
C ARG A 27 1.67 -3.50 -1.73
N HIS A 28 1.89 -4.72 -1.27
CA HIS A 28 2.81 -5.66 -1.90
C HIS A 28 2.36 -6.07 -3.30
N VAL A 29 1.07 -6.37 -3.48
CA VAL A 29 0.49 -6.68 -4.80
C VAL A 29 0.66 -5.50 -5.76
N LEU A 30 0.34 -4.29 -5.32
CA LEU A 30 0.48 -3.08 -6.14
C LEU A 30 1.94 -2.83 -6.52
N ALA A 31 2.88 -2.97 -5.58
CA ALA A 31 4.31 -2.84 -5.87
C ALA A 31 4.80 -3.86 -6.91
N ASN A 32 4.35 -5.12 -6.81
CA ASN A 32 4.69 -6.18 -7.75
C ASN A 32 4.07 -5.95 -9.15
N LEU A 33 2.90 -5.33 -9.23
CA LEU A 33 2.30 -4.97 -10.52
C LEU A 33 3.09 -3.82 -11.16
N LEU A 34 3.39 -2.77 -10.40
CA LEU A 34 4.14 -1.60 -10.88
C LEU A 34 5.57 -1.94 -11.31
N SER A 35 6.20 -2.94 -10.69
CA SER A 35 7.55 -3.39 -11.06
C SER A 35 7.61 -4.10 -12.42
N ARG A 36 6.46 -4.61 -12.91
CA ARG A 36 6.35 -5.32 -14.19
C ARG A 36 5.98 -4.43 -15.37
N LEU A 37 5.49 -3.22 -15.10
CA LEU A 37 5.16 -2.22 -16.11
C LEU A 37 6.43 -1.48 -16.54
N ASP A 38 6.43 -0.84 -17.71
CA ASP A 38 7.46 0.15 -18.01
C ASP A 38 7.22 1.43 -17.18
N ARG A 39 8.07 2.45 -17.38
CA ARG A 39 8.10 3.59 -16.47
C ARG A 39 6.89 4.49 -16.70
N HIS A 40 6.51 4.65 -17.96
CA HIS A 40 5.41 5.51 -18.34
C HIS A 40 4.10 4.94 -17.82
N ASP A 41 3.86 3.65 -18.07
CA ASP A 41 2.66 2.93 -17.64
C ASP A 41 2.53 2.90 -16.11
N ALA A 42 3.63 2.69 -15.38
CA ALA A 42 3.61 2.73 -13.91
C ALA A 42 3.26 4.13 -13.37
N GLU A 43 3.81 5.19 -13.99
CA GLU A 43 3.50 6.57 -13.61
C GLU A 43 2.04 6.95 -13.93
N GLU A 44 1.50 6.46 -15.05
CA GLU A 44 0.10 6.66 -15.43
C GLU A 44 -0.86 5.92 -14.47
N CYS A 45 -0.58 4.65 -14.17
CA CYS A 45 -1.35 3.87 -13.20
C CYS A 45 -1.41 4.57 -11.82
N LEU A 46 -0.27 5.06 -11.32
CA LEU A 46 -0.22 5.81 -10.07
C LEU A 46 -1.04 7.11 -10.13
N ARG A 47 -1.01 7.84 -11.26
CA ARG A 47 -1.84 9.05 -11.43
C ARG A 47 -3.33 8.71 -11.43
N GLU A 48 -3.73 7.63 -12.08
CA GLU A 48 -5.14 7.19 -12.10
C GLU A 48 -5.63 6.80 -10.70
N LEU A 49 -4.80 6.10 -9.93
CA LEU A 49 -5.08 5.76 -8.53
C LEU A 49 -5.22 7.04 -7.68
N GLN A 50 -4.29 7.99 -7.79
CA GLN A 50 -4.39 9.28 -7.10
C GLN A 50 -5.67 10.05 -7.48
N SER A 51 -6.00 10.10 -8.77
CA SER A 51 -7.22 10.76 -9.28
C SER A 51 -8.49 10.11 -8.72
N THR A 52 -8.53 8.78 -8.70
CA THR A 52 -9.64 8.01 -8.15
C THR A 52 -9.78 8.24 -6.64
N GLY A 53 -8.68 8.19 -5.89
CA GLY A 53 -8.69 8.51 -4.45
C GLY A 53 -9.24 9.90 -4.17
N ARG A 54 -8.82 10.92 -4.94
CA ARG A 54 -9.34 12.30 -4.80
C ARG A 54 -10.84 12.40 -5.10
N ARG A 55 -11.34 11.67 -6.12
CA ARG A 55 -12.77 11.62 -6.43
C ARG A 55 -13.60 11.03 -5.29
N HIS A 56 -13.07 10.02 -4.60
CA HIS A 56 -13.69 9.42 -3.42
C HIS A 56 -13.30 10.12 -2.10
N GLY A 57 -12.60 11.25 -2.16
CA GLY A 57 -12.06 11.94 -0.99
C GLY A 57 -13.11 12.37 0.03
N ILE A 58 -14.31 12.73 -0.45
CA ILE A 58 -15.45 13.11 0.40
C ILE A 58 -15.96 11.90 1.21
N GLU A 59 -15.97 10.71 0.61
CA GLU A 59 -16.43 9.47 1.24
C GLU A 59 -15.40 8.90 2.23
N LEU A 60 -14.11 9.08 1.90
CA LEU A 60 -13.00 8.61 2.72
C LEU A 60 -12.73 9.52 3.92
N GLY A 61 -12.99 10.82 3.78
CA GLY A 61 -12.56 11.84 4.73
C GLY A 61 -11.09 12.22 4.54
N GLU A 62 -10.76 13.46 4.91
CA GLU A 62 -9.47 14.11 4.60
C GLU A 62 -8.26 13.31 5.10
N SER A 63 -8.29 12.83 6.35
CA SER A 63 -7.18 12.08 6.93
C SER A 63 -6.90 10.76 6.18
N ARG A 64 -7.95 10.03 5.77
CA ARG A 64 -7.78 8.77 5.02
C ARG A 64 -7.31 9.04 3.60
N LEU A 65 -7.78 10.12 2.98
CA LEU A 65 -7.31 10.53 1.66
C LEU A 65 -5.82 10.89 1.70
N THR A 66 -5.37 11.66 2.69
CA THR A 66 -3.96 12.01 2.86
C THR A 66 -3.10 10.77 3.02
N GLY A 67 -3.46 9.86 3.93
CA GLY A 67 -2.73 8.60 4.11
C GLY A 67 -2.67 7.76 2.83
N TYR A 68 -3.77 7.68 2.07
CA TYR A 68 -3.79 7.00 0.78
C TYR A 68 -2.85 7.63 -0.25
N LEU A 69 -2.80 8.96 -0.34
CA LEU A 69 -1.91 9.66 -1.28
C LEU A 69 -0.44 9.52 -0.90
N ASP A 70 -0.12 9.59 0.39
CA ASP A 70 1.23 9.38 0.91
C ASP A 70 1.74 7.96 0.59
N GLU A 71 0.86 6.97 0.73
CA GLU A 71 1.12 5.57 0.39
C GLU A 71 1.46 5.38 -1.09
N LEU A 72 0.71 6.03 -1.99
CA LEU A 72 1.00 5.97 -3.42
C LEU A 72 2.32 6.66 -3.79
N GLU A 73 2.67 7.77 -3.14
CA GLU A 73 3.96 8.44 -3.39
C GLU A 73 5.13 7.59 -2.86
N ALA A 74 4.97 6.92 -1.72
CA ALA A 74 5.97 5.98 -1.21
C ALA A 74 6.23 4.82 -2.19
N LEU A 75 5.17 4.27 -2.81
CA LEU A 75 5.28 3.21 -3.82
C LEU A 75 5.96 3.69 -5.10
N LYS A 76 5.72 4.94 -5.51
CA LYS A 76 6.40 5.56 -6.66
C LYS A 76 7.91 5.68 -6.42
N VAL A 77 8.32 6.09 -5.22
CA VAL A 77 9.74 6.18 -4.84
C VAL A 77 10.37 4.79 -4.79
N ALA A 78 9.69 3.80 -4.19
CA ALA A 78 10.17 2.44 -4.10
C ALA A 78 10.36 1.79 -5.49
N SER A 79 9.37 1.91 -6.39
CA SER A 79 9.44 1.37 -7.74
C SER A 79 10.53 2.02 -8.61
N ALA A 80 10.77 3.33 -8.45
CA ALA A 80 11.86 4.02 -9.12
C ALA A 80 13.26 3.53 -8.65
N ASN A 81 13.39 3.17 -7.37
CA ASN A 81 14.65 2.68 -6.80
C ASN A 81 14.93 1.22 -7.19
N VAL A 82 13.92 0.35 -7.29
CA VAL A 82 14.09 -1.04 -7.78
C VAL A 82 14.67 -1.09 -9.19
N ARG A 83 14.33 -0.11 -10.05
CA ARG A 83 14.90 -0.03 -11.40
C ARG A 83 16.32 0.53 -11.47
N LYS A 84 16.75 1.29 -10.44
CA LYS A 84 18.14 1.78 -10.34
C LYS A 84 19.08 0.71 -9.81
N VAL A 85 18.59 -0.16 -8.92
CA VAL A 85 19.32 -1.33 -8.44
C VAL A 85 19.00 -2.47 -9.38
N GLY A 86 19.64 -2.46 -10.56
CA GLY A 86 19.63 -3.63 -11.45
C GLY A 86 19.88 -4.88 -10.60
N ALA A 87 18.95 -5.83 -10.68
CA ALA A 87 18.96 -7.03 -9.86
C ALA A 87 20.38 -7.59 -9.75
N PRO A 88 20.94 -7.81 -8.54
CA PRO A 88 22.19 -8.52 -8.44
C PRO A 88 21.97 -9.91 -9.05
N PRO A 89 22.91 -10.44 -9.85
CA PRO A 89 22.76 -11.76 -10.42
C PRO A 89 22.55 -12.73 -9.26
N LEU A 90 21.47 -13.50 -9.33
CA LEU A 90 21.25 -14.64 -8.44
C LEU A 90 22.51 -15.51 -8.57
N ARG A 91 23.39 -15.47 -7.56
CA ARG A 91 24.52 -16.38 -7.50
C ARG A 91 23.94 -17.78 -7.52
N ALA A 92 24.13 -18.47 -8.64
CA ALA A 92 23.98 -19.90 -8.69
C ALA A 92 24.89 -20.49 -7.62
N VAL A 93 24.28 -21.09 -6.62
CA VAL A 93 25.00 -21.90 -5.64
C VAL A 93 25.20 -23.24 -6.33
N SER A 94 26.44 -23.49 -6.76
CA SER A 94 26.90 -24.82 -7.20
C SER A 94 27.04 -25.76 -6.03
#